data_AF-A0A938CRS5-F1
#
_entry.id   AF-A0A938CRS5-F1
#
_cell.length_a   1.000
_cell.length_b   1.000
_cell.length_c   1.000
_cell.angle_alpha   90.00
_cell.angle_beta   90.00
_cell.angle_gamma   90.00
#
_symmetry.space_group_name_H-M   'P 1'
#
loop_
_entity.id
_entity.type
_entity.pdbx_description
1 polymer ?
#
loop_
_entity_poly.entity_id
_entity_poly.type
_entity_poly.pdbx_seq_one_letter_code
_entity_poly.pdbx_strand_id
1 'polypeptide(L)'
;MTVHIRALALIAALALPVSALPMAALAGGDDYDAASDSEGRGPAYFGFVRDHRGVPVSDARVVLQPKGGEAVEIKTNTLGLYRSHINKDVKPDDVAVSCDKSGYQQAGVQRRQQANAANVETNCTLRRL
;
A
#
# COMPACT_ATOMS: atom_id res chain seq x y z
N MET A 1 -0.55 19.70 -71.63
CA MET A 1 -1.13 18.40 -71.25
C MET A 1 -0.01 17.55 -70.68
N THR A 2 -0.14 17.10 -69.42
CA THR A 2 0.42 15.86 -68.84
C THR A 2 1.96 15.70 -68.87
N VAL A 3 2.72 15.41 -67.80
CA VAL A 3 2.43 14.55 -66.64
C VAL A 3 3.68 14.50 -65.71
N HIS A 4 3.43 14.54 -64.40
CA HIS A 4 4.14 13.93 -63.25
C HIS A 4 5.61 14.28 -62.93
N ILE A 5 5.89 14.95 -61.80
CA ILE A 5 5.99 14.38 -60.42
C ILE A 5 7.07 13.29 -60.36
N ARG A 6 8.20 13.60 -59.70
CA ARG A 6 8.95 12.74 -58.77
C ARG A 6 10.34 13.33 -58.49
N ALA A 7 10.48 14.08 -57.40
CA ALA A 7 11.75 14.21 -56.67
C ALA A 7 11.51 14.91 -55.32
N LEU A 8 10.69 14.30 -54.46
CA LEU A 8 10.60 14.66 -53.05
C LEU A 8 10.80 13.39 -52.23
N ALA A 9 12.05 13.00 -52.04
CA ALA A 9 12.42 11.96 -51.09
C ALA A 9 13.94 12.01 -50.91
N LEU A 10 14.46 12.84 -49.97
CA LEU A 10 15.79 12.61 -49.38
C LEU A 10 16.20 13.60 -48.27
N ILE A 11 15.32 13.95 -47.31
CA ILE A 11 15.80 14.46 -46.00
C ILE A 11 14.83 14.04 -44.89
N ALA A 12 14.82 12.75 -44.55
CA ALA A 12 14.07 12.25 -43.42
C ALA A 12 14.81 11.05 -42.80
N ALA A 13 15.84 11.32 -41.99
CA ALA A 13 16.32 10.43 -40.94
C ALA A 13 17.64 10.98 -40.36
N LEU A 14 17.57 11.84 -39.35
CA LEU A 14 18.61 11.88 -38.32
C LEU A 14 18.10 12.55 -37.02
N ALA A 15 16.89 12.17 -36.58
CA ALA A 15 16.45 12.42 -35.22
C ALA A 15 16.56 11.10 -34.47
N LEU A 16 17.72 10.85 -33.86
CA LEU A 16 17.92 9.75 -32.92
C LEU A 16 16.88 9.90 -31.79
N PRO A 17 16.00 8.92 -31.55
CA PRO A 17 15.21 8.92 -30.34
C PRO A 17 16.19 8.67 -29.19
N VAL A 18 16.31 9.64 -28.27
CA VAL A 18 16.88 9.40 -26.93
C VAL A 18 15.85 8.54 -26.17
N SER A 19 15.68 7.30 -26.60
CA SER A 19 14.76 6.35 -26.00
C SER A 19 15.39 5.83 -24.72
N ALA A 20 14.87 6.34 -23.61
CA ALA A 20 14.70 5.64 -22.33
C ALA A 20 15.93 4.85 -21.84
N LEU A 21 16.88 5.55 -21.22
CA LEU A 21 17.71 4.88 -20.21
C LEU A 21 16.76 4.40 -19.09
N PRO A 22 16.78 3.12 -18.71
CA PRO A 22 16.00 2.65 -17.58
C PRO A 22 16.59 3.28 -16.33
N MET A 23 15.98 4.37 -15.85
CA MET A 23 16.21 4.80 -14.48
C MET A 23 15.76 3.63 -13.62
N ALA A 24 16.72 3.03 -12.91
CA ALA A 24 16.41 2.03 -11.91
C ALA A 24 15.39 2.63 -10.95
N ALA A 25 14.15 2.15 -11.01
CA ALA A 25 13.14 2.53 -10.05
C ALA A 25 13.53 1.92 -8.71
N LEU A 26 13.87 2.77 -7.74
CA LEU A 26 14.00 2.35 -6.34
C LEU A 26 12.58 2.08 -5.83
N ALA A 27 12.09 0.87 -6.07
CA ALA A 27 10.93 0.35 -5.36
C ALA A 27 11.38 0.15 -3.90
N GLY A 28 10.98 1.07 -3.02
CA GLY A 28 11.26 0.94 -1.59
C GLY A 28 10.73 -0.41 -1.08
N GLY A 29 11.59 -1.15 -0.39
CA GLY A 29 11.18 -2.32 0.39
C GLY A 29 10.52 -1.89 1.70
N ASP A 30 9.72 -2.77 2.28
CA ASP A 30 9.30 -2.62 3.66
C ASP A 30 10.37 -3.15 4.62
N ASP A 31 10.24 -2.78 5.90
CA ASP A 31 11.01 -3.34 7.01
C ASP A 31 10.50 -4.72 7.45
N TYR A 32 9.70 -5.37 6.60
CA TYR A 32 9.09 -6.66 6.90
C TYR A 32 10.13 -7.78 6.80
N ASP A 33 10.32 -8.49 7.91
CA ASP A 33 11.06 -9.75 7.95
C ASP A 33 10.10 -10.93 7.77
N ALA A 34 10.19 -11.62 6.63
CA ALA A 34 9.39 -12.81 6.36
C ALA A 34 9.62 -13.95 7.36
N ALA A 35 10.79 -14.02 8.00
CA ALA A 35 11.05 -15.02 9.04
C ALA A 35 10.23 -14.75 10.31
N SER A 36 9.78 -13.51 10.52
CA SER A 36 8.90 -13.17 11.64
C SER A 36 7.52 -13.81 11.49
N ASP A 37 7.10 -14.15 10.27
CA ASP A 37 5.77 -14.63 9.89
C ASP A 37 5.60 -16.12 10.21
N SER A 38 5.57 -16.45 11.51
CA SER A 38 5.45 -17.84 11.94
C SER A 38 4.04 -18.40 11.76
N GLU A 39 3.97 -19.58 11.16
CA GLU A 39 2.75 -20.38 11.09
C GLU A 39 2.19 -20.58 12.52
N GLY A 40 0.88 -20.39 12.67
CA GLY A 40 0.19 -20.60 13.94
C GLY A 40 0.04 -19.37 14.85
N ARG A 41 0.55 -18.19 14.50
CA ARG A 41 0.25 -16.95 15.27
C ARG A 41 -1.19 -16.48 15.13
N GLY A 42 -1.81 -16.80 13.99
CA GLY A 42 -3.16 -16.39 13.63
C GLY A 42 -3.18 -15.42 12.46
N PRO A 43 -4.35 -14.84 12.15
CA PRO A 43 -4.50 -14.01 10.96
C PRO A 43 -3.56 -12.80 10.99
N ALA A 44 -2.87 -12.59 9.88
CA ALA A 44 -2.03 -11.44 9.66
C ALA A 44 -2.87 -10.26 9.16
N TYR A 45 -2.64 -9.09 9.75
CA TYR A 45 -3.20 -7.82 9.34
C TYR A 45 -2.08 -6.93 8.82
N PHE A 46 -2.26 -6.36 7.64
CA PHE A 46 -1.26 -5.49 7.05
C PHE A 46 -1.92 -4.43 6.16
N GLY A 47 -1.15 -3.42 5.81
CA GLY A 47 -1.54 -2.42 4.84
C GLY A 47 -1.07 -1.04 5.25
N PHE A 48 -1.81 -0.01 4.85
CA PHE A 48 -1.34 1.38 4.89
C PHE A 48 -2.24 2.28 5.72
N VAL A 49 -1.62 3.27 6.35
CA VAL A 49 -2.29 4.49 6.83
C VAL A 49 -1.89 5.64 5.92
N ARG A 50 -2.88 6.29 5.30
CA ARG A 50 -2.69 7.41 4.38
C ARG A 50 -3.61 8.56 4.73
N ASP A 51 -3.23 9.78 4.36
CA ASP A 51 -4.16 10.90 4.39
C ASP A 51 -5.14 10.85 3.20
N HIS A 52 -6.19 11.68 3.23
CA HIS A 52 -7.17 11.79 2.14
C HIS A 52 -6.59 12.14 0.74
N ARG A 53 -5.33 12.58 0.66
CA ARG A 53 -4.61 12.85 -0.60
C ARG A 53 -3.74 11.65 -1.01
N GLY A 54 -3.79 10.56 -0.27
CA GLY A 54 -2.98 9.36 -0.48
C GLY A 54 -1.55 9.44 0.06
N VAL A 55 -1.20 10.51 0.79
CA VAL A 55 0.14 10.69 1.37
C VAL A 55 0.30 9.72 2.56
N PRO A 56 1.40 8.94 2.62
CA PRO A 56 1.68 8.09 3.77
C PRO A 56 1.71 8.87 5.09
N VAL A 57 1.16 8.29 6.15
CA VAL A 57 1.24 8.84 7.50
C VAL A 57 2.12 7.94 8.35
N SER A 58 3.33 8.40 8.66
CA SER A 58 4.27 7.67 9.52
C SER A 58 3.95 7.81 11.00
N ASP A 59 4.34 6.82 11.79
CA ASP A 59 4.11 6.77 13.23
C ASP A 59 2.63 6.99 13.61
N ALA A 60 1.70 6.68 12.71
CA ALA A 60 0.29 6.53 13.04
C ALA A 60 0.13 5.22 13.81
N ARG A 61 -0.64 5.27 14.90
CA ARG A 61 -1.01 4.08 15.64
C ARG A 61 -2.14 3.39 14.91
N VAL A 62 -2.05 2.07 14.79
CA VAL A 62 -3.08 1.18 14.29
C VAL A 62 -3.45 0.23 15.42
N VAL A 63 -4.74 0.12 15.70
CA VAL A 63 -5.27 -0.77 16.72
C VAL A 63 -6.09 -1.85 16.04
N LEU A 64 -5.74 -3.11 16.33
CA LEU A 64 -6.48 -4.28 15.93
C LEU A 64 -7.19 -4.82 17.18
N GLN A 65 -8.50 -4.64 17.24
CA GLN A 65 -9.32 -5.01 18.40
C GLN A 65 -10.22 -6.20 18.05
N PRO A 66 -9.88 -7.42 18.51
CA PRO A 66 -10.82 -8.55 18.50
C PRO A 66 -12.08 -8.20 19.29
N LYS A 67 -13.24 -8.79 18.92
CA LYS A 67 -14.48 -8.72 19.72
C LYS A 67 -14.30 -9.22 21.15
N GLY A 68 -13.34 -10.12 21.39
CA GLY A 68 -12.93 -10.56 22.72
C GLY A 68 -11.42 -10.82 22.76
N GLY A 69 -10.78 -10.38 23.84
CA GLY A 69 -9.33 -10.46 24.03
C GLY A 69 -8.63 -9.10 24.00
N GLU A 70 -7.31 -9.13 24.08
CA GLU A 70 -6.47 -7.92 24.12
C GLU A 70 -6.30 -7.30 22.73
N ALA A 71 -6.22 -5.98 22.70
CA ALA A 71 -5.91 -5.22 21.49
C ALA A 71 -4.44 -5.41 21.11
N VAL A 72 -4.16 -5.42 19.81
CA VAL A 72 -2.79 -5.30 19.30
C VAL A 72 -2.61 -3.89 18.76
N GLU A 73 -1.66 -3.15 19.32
CA GLU A 73 -1.30 -1.81 18.87
C GLU A 73 0.03 -1.84 18.09
N ILE A 74 0.04 -1.26 16.90
CA ILE A 74 1.22 -1.22 16.02
C ILE A 74 1.38 0.18 15.46
N LYS A 75 2.63 0.62 15.27
CA LYS A 75 2.93 1.88 14.58
C LYS A 75 3.30 1.62 13.13
N THR A 76 2.88 2.53 12.28
CA THR A 76 3.29 2.55 10.87
C THR A 76 4.73 3.06 10.71
N ASN A 77 5.43 2.49 9.72
CA ASN A 77 6.76 2.93 9.32
C ASN A 77 6.73 4.26 8.53
N THR A 78 7.86 4.66 7.97
CA THR A 78 8.01 5.88 7.15
C THR A 78 7.16 5.88 5.87
N LEU A 79 6.83 4.70 5.34
CA LEU A 79 5.95 4.51 4.18
C LEU A 79 4.47 4.40 4.57
N GLY A 80 4.13 4.61 5.85
CA GLY A 80 2.78 4.46 6.36
C GLY A 80 2.31 2.99 6.40
N LEU A 81 3.22 2.03 6.22
CA LEU A 81 2.91 0.60 6.20
C LEU A 81 2.94 0.05 7.63
N TYR A 82 2.08 -0.93 7.91
CA TYR A 82 2.15 -1.75 9.12
C TYR A 82 1.86 -3.22 8.78
N ARG A 83 2.31 -4.11 9.66
CA ARG A 83 2.00 -5.55 9.63
C ARG A 83 2.02 -6.12 11.04
N SER A 84 1.06 -6.98 11.37
CA SER A 84 0.97 -7.65 12.67
C SER A 84 0.09 -8.89 12.62
N HIS A 85 0.11 -9.69 13.68
CA HIS A 85 -0.82 -10.81 13.84
C HIS A 85 -1.74 -10.59 15.03
N ILE A 86 -2.92 -11.17 14.93
CA ILE A 86 -3.80 -11.43 16.06
C ILE A 86 -3.74 -12.92 16.39
N ASN A 87 -4.05 -13.26 17.64
CA ASN A 87 -4.20 -14.63 18.14
C ASN A 87 -4.96 -15.55 17.15
N LYS A 88 -4.43 -16.75 16.95
CA LYS A 88 -4.94 -17.80 16.05
C LYS A 88 -6.41 -18.20 16.25
N ASP A 89 -6.95 -18.01 17.44
CA ASP A 89 -8.32 -18.40 17.77
C ASP A 89 -9.34 -17.29 17.39
N VAL A 90 -8.87 -16.12 16.95
CA VAL A 90 -9.72 -15.00 16.53
C VAL A 90 -10.03 -15.11 15.04
N LYS A 91 -11.33 -15.02 14.70
CA LYS A 91 -11.77 -14.91 13.31
C LYS A 91 -11.45 -13.52 12.76
N PRO A 92 -10.95 -13.42 11.53
CA PRO A 92 -10.68 -12.13 10.87
C PRO A 92 -11.86 -11.15 10.87
N ASP A 93 -13.07 -11.65 10.64
CA ASP A 93 -14.28 -10.80 10.64
C ASP A 93 -14.69 -10.28 12.02
N ASP A 94 -14.11 -10.84 13.08
CA ASP A 94 -14.33 -10.42 14.46
C ASP A 94 -13.29 -9.41 14.96
N VAL A 95 -12.46 -8.84 14.08
CA VAL A 95 -11.48 -7.80 14.43
C VAL A 95 -11.94 -6.45 13.88
N ALA A 96 -12.09 -5.48 14.77
CA ALA A 96 -12.24 -4.07 14.41
C ALA A 96 -10.85 -3.44 14.21
N VAL A 97 -10.72 -2.61 13.19
CA VAL A 97 -9.47 -1.90 12.86
C VAL A 97 -9.72 -0.41 12.98
N SER A 98 -8.83 0.29 13.68
CA SER A 98 -8.80 1.75 13.76
C SER A 98 -7.37 2.27 13.62
N CYS A 99 -7.23 3.54 13.24
CA CYS A 99 -5.95 4.21 13.24
C CYS A 99 -6.08 5.65 13.74
N ASP A 100 -5.03 6.14 14.41
CA ASP A 100 -4.98 7.50 14.93
C ASP A 100 -3.59 8.12 14.82
N LYS A 101 -3.61 9.45 14.72
CA LYS A 101 -2.43 10.31 14.73
C LYS A 101 -2.84 11.69 15.24
N SER A 102 -2.04 12.28 16.13
CA SER A 102 -2.26 13.66 16.56
C SER A 102 -2.35 14.62 15.36
N GLY A 103 -3.35 15.50 15.36
CA GLY A 103 -3.65 16.41 14.24
C GLY A 103 -4.46 15.79 13.10
N TYR A 104 -4.95 14.56 13.27
CA TYR A 104 -5.78 13.87 12.28
C TYR A 104 -7.06 13.29 12.92
N GLN A 105 -8.09 13.12 12.09
CA GLN A 105 -9.30 12.38 12.38
C GLN A 105 -9.39 11.17 11.44
N GLN A 106 -9.77 10.00 11.97
CA GLN A 106 -10.03 8.83 11.12
C GLN A 106 -11.23 9.09 10.21
N ALA A 107 -11.01 9.00 8.89
CA ALA A 107 -12.03 9.14 7.88
C ALA A 107 -12.67 7.80 7.50
N GLY A 108 -11.91 6.71 7.55
CA GLY A 108 -12.44 5.38 7.29
C GLY A 108 -11.37 4.29 7.25
N VAL A 109 -11.81 3.04 7.26
CA VAL A 109 -10.97 1.86 7.03
C VAL A 109 -11.62 1.02 5.95
N GLN A 110 -10.85 0.69 4.91
CA GLN A 110 -11.27 -0.24 3.87
C GLN A 110 -10.53 -1.56 4.05
N ARG A 111 -11.27 -2.65 4.22
CA ARG A 111 -10.71 -4.02 4.21
C ARG A 111 -10.84 -4.60 2.80
N ARG A 112 -9.76 -5.15 2.25
CA ARG A 112 -9.83 -5.94 1.02
C ARG A 112 -10.21 -7.37 1.40
N GLN A 113 -11.37 -7.83 0.95
CA GLN A 113 -11.80 -9.21 1.15
C GLN A 113 -10.98 -10.15 0.27
N GLN A 114 -10.31 -11.11 0.89
CA GLN A 114 -9.76 -12.29 0.22
C GLN A 114 -10.52 -13.54 0.66
N ALA A 115 -10.67 -14.50 -0.24
CA ALA A 115 -11.44 -15.74 -0.02
C ALA A 115 -10.87 -16.63 1.09
N ASN A 116 -9.58 -16.48 1.42
CA ASN A 116 -8.89 -17.19 2.49
C ASN A 116 -8.29 -16.18 3.48
N ALA A 117 -8.92 -16.05 4.64
CA ALA A 117 -8.74 -14.92 5.56
C ALA A 117 -7.47 -14.97 6.43
N ALA A 118 -6.46 -15.77 6.06
CA ALA A 118 -5.19 -15.82 6.79
C ALA A 118 -4.41 -14.49 6.71
N ASN A 119 -4.63 -13.72 5.65
CA ASN A 119 -3.99 -12.43 5.39
C ASN A 119 -5.07 -11.40 5.09
N VAL A 120 -5.13 -10.34 5.90
CA VAL A 120 -6.16 -9.30 5.81
C VAL A 120 -5.47 -7.98 5.49
N GLU A 121 -5.65 -7.52 4.25
CA GLU A 121 -5.17 -6.21 3.82
C GLU A 121 -6.20 -5.13 4.19
N THR A 122 -5.73 -4.07 4.83
CA THR A 122 -6.54 -2.92 5.24
C THR A 122 -5.88 -1.60 4.89
N ASN A 123 -6.70 -0.62 4.47
CA ASN A 123 -6.25 0.74 4.18
C ASN A 123 -7.01 1.71 5.09
N CYS A 124 -6.31 2.32 6.03
CA CYS A 124 -6.87 3.32 6.93
C CYS A 124 -6.62 4.73 6.38
N THR A 125 -7.68 5.51 6.23
CA THR A 125 -7.61 6.89 5.75
C THR A 125 -7.78 7.85 6.92
N LEU A 126 -6.84 8.77 7.04
CA LEU A 126 -6.87 9.89 7.99
C LEU A 126 -7.16 11.21 7.25
N ARG A 127 -7.86 12.13 7.91
CA ARG A 127 -8.08 13.50 7.46
C ARG A 127 -7.42 14.46 8.45
N ARG A 128 -6.60 15.39 7.98
CA ARG A 128 -6.03 16.43 8.84
C ARG A 128 -7.15 17.28 9.44
N LEU A 129 -7.00 17.63 10.72
CA LEU A 129 -7.86 18.58 11.43
C LEU A 129 -7.55 20.02 11.04
#